data_AF-A0A944V4E2-F1
#
_entry.id   AF-A0A944V4E2-F1
#
_cell.length_a   1.000
_cell.length_b   1.000
_cell.length_c   1.000
_cell.angle_alpha   90.00
_cell.angle_beta   90.00
_cell.angle_gamma   90.00
#
_symmetry.space_group_name_H-M   'P 1'
#
loop_
_entity.id
_entity.type
_entity.pdbx_description
1 polymer ?
#
loop_
_entity_poly.entity_id
_entity_poly.type
_entity_poly.pdbx_seq_one_letter_code
_entity_poly.pdbx_strand_id
1 'polypeptide(L)'
;MSEIETKDIFKSVLAGKPARKELKKLGLSEDELNDLMDSLIVQPGSKNYNRILGEEERKIITTDAFGYLIHLLKLGSINKEILEKVITLSIQLNGFLKKKITRDMVDNIVNYIIFSGIEDVSVRDLLDLFFIQENEINFDEEIN
;
A
#
# COMPACT_ATOMS: atom_id res chain seq x y z
N MET A 1 37.84 -16.36 26.04
CA MET A 1 36.85 -16.23 24.96
C MET A 1 35.62 -16.98 25.42
N SER A 2 34.59 -16.27 25.89
CA SER A 2 33.33 -16.90 26.29
C SER A 2 32.51 -17.13 25.03
N GLU A 3 32.23 -18.39 24.70
CA GLU A 3 31.22 -18.75 23.71
C GLU A 3 29.87 -18.24 24.19
N ILE A 4 29.46 -17.09 23.66
CA ILE A 4 28.11 -16.60 23.87
C ILE A 4 27.23 -17.38 22.90
N GLU A 5 26.37 -18.24 23.44
CA GLU A 5 25.42 -18.98 22.63
C GLU A 5 24.51 -17.97 21.93
N THR A 6 24.54 -17.95 20.59
CA THR A 6 23.66 -17.13 19.73
C THR A 6 22.18 -17.21 20.12
N LYS A 7 21.78 -18.28 20.81
CA LYS A 7 20.44 -18.48 21.39
C LYS A 7 20.06 -17.44 22.45
N ASP A 8 21.00 -16.97 23.27
CA ASP A 8 20.73 -15.99 24.33
C ASP A 8 20.48 -14.59 23.75
N ILE A 9 21.19 -14.25 22.67
CA ILE A 9 20.99 -13.00 21.92
C ILE A 9 19.57 -12.98 21.33
N PHE A 10 19.17 -14.05 20.64
CA PHE A 10 17.82 -14.17 20.05
C PHE A 10 16.70 -14.09 21.08
N LYS A 11 16.89 -14.73 22.25
CA LYS A 11 15.91 -14.72 23.33
C LYS A 11 15.72 -13.32 23.93
N SER A 12 16.79 -12.55 24.04
CA SER A 12 16.74 -11.15 24.53
C SER A 12 16.04 -10.19 23.53
N VAL A 13 16.23 -10.42 22.23
CA VAL A 13 15.61 -9.62 21.16
C VAL A 13 14.11 -9.89 21.05
N LEU A 14 13.69 -11.16 21.16
CA LEU A 14 12.28 -11.57 21.09
C LEU A 14 11.46 -11.15 22.33
N ALA A 15 12.10 -10.91 23.48
CA ALA A 15 11.43 -10.55 24.73
C ALA A 15 10.97 -9.07 24.81
N GLY A 16 11.23 -8.27 23.77
CA GLY A 16 10.78 -6.88 23.69
C GLY A 16 11.84 -5.89 24.15
N LYS A 17 12.51 -5.28 23.16
CA LYS A 17 13.48 -4.17 23.26
C LYS A 17 14.59 -4.40 24.29
N PRO A 18 15.65 -5.16 23.96
CA PRO A 18 16.84 -5.18 24.82
C PRO A 18 17.41 -3.75 24.90
N ALA A 19 17.61 -3.26 26.12
CA ALA A 19 18.26 -1.98 26.32
C ALA A 19 19.71 -2.09 25.79
N ARG A 20 20.18 -1.13 25.00
CA ARG A 20 21.55 -1.04 24.43
C ARG A 20 22.68 -1.47 25.39
N LYS A 21 22.46 -1.30 26.69
CA LYS A 21 23.34 -1.68 27.79
C LYS A 21 23.50 -3.20 27.99
N GLU A 22 22.49 -4.01 27.66
CA GLU A 22 22.53 -5.48 27.80
C GLU A 22 23.28 -6.13 26.63
N LEU A 23 23.05 -5.64 25.40
CA LEU A 23 23.77 -6.09 24.21
C LEU A 23 25.28 -5.79 24.27
N LYS A 24 25.67 -4.66 24.88
CA LYS A 24 27.08 -4.32 25.12
C LYS A 24 27.76 -5.25 26.13
N LYS A 25 27.02 -5.84 27.08
CA LYS A 25 27.54 -6.84 28.02
C LYS A 25 27.80 -8.19 27.35
N LEU A 26 27.22 -8.42 26.17
CA LEU A 26 27.41 -9.63 25.35
C LEU A 26 28.61 -9.51 24.40
N GLY A 27 29.52 -8.57 24.63
CA GLY A 27 30.79 -8.49 23.91
C GLY A 27 30.71 -7.97 22.47
N LEU A 28 29.55 -7.48 22.03
CA LEU A 28 29.40 -6.82 20.73
C LEU A 28 30.17 -5.50 20.72
N SER A 29 30.91 -5.25 19.64
CA SER A 29 31.50 -3.94 19.38
C SER A 29 30.41 -2.87 19.15
N GLU A 30 30.74 -1.59 19.33
CA GLU A 30 29.78 -0.50 19.05
C GLU A 30 29.29 -0.54 17.60
N ASP A 31 30.15 -0.93 16.65
CA ASP A 31 29.82 -0.99 15.22
C ASP A 31 28.87 -2.15 14.91
N GLU A 32 29.15 -3.36 15.40
CA GLU A 32 28.24 -4.51 15.26
C GLU A 32 26.90 -4.28 15.97
N LEU A 33 26.93 -3.53 17.08
CA LEU A 33 25.71 -3.16 17.79
C LEU A 33 24.90 -2.14 16.99
N ASN A 34 25.54 -1.20 16.29
CA ASN A 34 24.83 -0.27 15.41
C ASN A 34 24.23 -1.00 14.21
N ASP A 35 24.97 -1.91 13.55
CA ASP A 35 24.46 -2.71 12.44
C ASP A 35 23.30 -3.64 12.86
N LEU A 36 23.41 -4.24 14.05
CA LEU A 36 22.34 -5.05 14.63
C LEU A 36 21.12 -4.19 14.99
N MET A 37 21.34 -3.00 15.55
CA MET A 37 20.24 -2.10 15.85
C MET A 37 19.59 -1.58 14.57
N ASP A 38 20.35 -1.28 13.51
CA ASP A 38 19.81 -0.83 12.23
C ASP A 38 19.04 -1.94 11.50
N SER A 39 19.44 -3.20 11.66
CA SER A 39 18.70 -4.35 11.13
C SER A 39 17.47 -4.76 11.98
N LEU A 40 17.51 -4.57 13.31
CA LEU A 40 16.40 -4.84 14.23
C LEU A 40 15.39 -3.70 14.31
N ILE A 41 15.83 -2.48 14.03
CA ILE A 41 14.95 -1.35 13.75
C ILE A 41 14.32 -1.64 12.38
N VAL A 42 13.27 -2.45 12.39
CA VAL A 42 12.19 -2.30 11.41
C VAL A 42 11.88 -0.81 11.37
N GLN A 43 12.15 -0.18 10.22
CA GLN A 43 12.11 1.28 10.03
C GLN A 43 11.06 1.91 10.95
N PRO A 44 11.47 2.79 11.91
CA PRO A 44 10.57 3.34 12.89
C PRO A 44 9.72 4.38 12.15
N GLY A 45 8.62 3.89 11.58
CA GLY A 45 7.83 4.58 10.55
C GLY A 45 6.86 3.65 9.82
N SER A 46 7.14 2.35 9.76
CA SER A 46 6.19 1.33 9.28
C SER A 46 5.11 1.04 10.33
N LYS A 47 4.32 2.07 10.70
CA LYS A 47 2.96 1.80 11.18
C LYS A 47 2.27 1.03 10.07
N ASN A 48 2.15 -0.29 10.25
CA ASN A 48 1.37 -1.17 9.40
C ASN A 48 0.05 -0.47 9.12
N TYR A 49 -0.19 -0.16 7.85
CA TYR A 49 -1.39 0.51 7.43
C TYR A 49 -2.53 -0.50 7.51
N ASN A 50 -3.31 -0.41 8.59
CA ASN A 50 -4.38 -1.36 8.90
C ASN A 50 -5.75 -0.77 8.54
N ARG A 51 -5.89 -0.19 7.35
CA ARG A 51 -7.18 0.31 6.89
C ARG A 51 -8.14 -0.84 6.63
N ILE A 52 -9.36 -0.69 7.11
CA ILE A 52 -10.50 -1.57 6.82
C ILE A 52 -11.56 -0.69 6.17
N LEU A 53 -12.17 -1.19 5.10
CA LEU A 53 -13.27 -0.46 4.46
C LEU A 53 -14.46 -0.30 5.41
N GLY A 54 -15.00 0.91 5.48
CA GLY A 54 -16.26 1.21 6.15
C GLY A 54 -17.45 0.53 5.49
N GLU A 55 -18.62 0.53 6.15
CA GLU A 55 -19.83 -0.10 5.58
C GLU A 55 -20.24 0.46 4.22
N GLU A 56 -20.23 1.79 4.08
CA GLU A 56 -20.56 2.43 2.81
C GLU A 56 -19.52 2.13 1.72
N GLU A 57 -18.24 2.13 2.08
CA GLU A 57 -17.16 1.83 1.14
C GLU A 57 -17.23 0.38 0.64
N ARG A 58 -17.62 -0.58 1.49
CA ARG A 58 -17.81 -2.00 1.10
C ARG A 58 -18.98 -2.21 0.15
N LYS A 59 -19.97 -1.32 0.15
CA LYS A 59 -21.08 -1.36 -0.84
C LYS A 59 -20.60 -0.89 -2.21
N ILE A 60 -19.60 0.00 -2.22
CA ILE A 60 -19.10 0.69 -3.42
C ILE A 60 -17.94 -0.07 -4.06
N ILE A 61 -16.92 -0.42 -3.29
CA ILE A 61 -15.66 -1.02 -3.75
C ILE A 61 -15.73 -2.54 -3.56
N THR A 62 -15.40 -3.29 -4.60
CA THR A 62 -15.35 -4.76 -4.47
C THR A 62 -14.19 -5.20 -3.58
N THR A 63 -14.34 -6.35 -2.91
CA THR A 63 -13.27 -6.93 -2.08
C THR A 63 -11.98 -7.14 -2.87
N ASP A 64 -12.10 -7.56 -4.13
CA ASP A 64 -10.96 -7.76 -5.03
C ASP A 64 -10.23 -6.44 -5.33
N ALA A 65 -10.97 -5.37 -5.65
CA ALA A 65 -10.41 -4.04 -5.90
C ALA A 65 -9.69 -3.47 -4.66
N PHE A 66 -10.26 -3.66 -3.47
CA PHE A 66 -9.60 -3.27 -2.23
C PHE A 66 -8.37 -4.12 -1.93
N GLY A 67 -8.44 -5.44 -2.14
CA GLY A 67 -7.31 -6.34 -2.02
C GLY A 67 -6.15 -5.93 -2.91
N TYR A 68 -6.45 -5.50 -4.14
CA TYR A 68 -5.48 -4.95 -5.08
C TYR A 68 -4.79 -3.69 -4.55
N LEU A 69 -5.54 -2.71 -4.01
CA LEU A 69 -4.96 -1.51 -3.39
C LEU A 69 -4.02 -1.82 -2.22
N ILE A 70 -4.43 -2.74 -1.35
CA ILE A 70 -3.60 -3.16 -0.23
C ILE A 70 -2.34 -3.87 -0.73
N HIS A 71 -2.43 -4.63 -1.82
CA HIS A 71 -1.28 -5.27 -2.43
C HIS A 71 -0.29 -4.23 -2.99
N LEU A 72 -0.76 -3.22 -3.73
CA LEU A 72 0.08 -2.14 -4.25
C LEU A 72 0.76 -1.35 -3.13
N LEU A 73 0.06 -1.08 -2.03
CA LEU A 73 0.63 -0.40 -0.88
C LEU A 73 1.74 -1.24 -0.22
N LYS A 74 1.53 -2.57 -0.08
CA LYS A 74 2.53 -3.48 0.48
C LYS A 74 3.78 -3.59 -0.40
N LEU A 75 3.62 -3.52 -1.71
CA LEU A 75 4.72 -3.50 -2.67
C LEU A 75 5.47 -2.16 -2.68
N GLY A 76 4.91 -1.10 -2.06
CA GLY A 76 5.47 0.25 -2.12
C GLY A 76 5.25 0.96 -3.47
N SER A 77 4.41 0.40 -4.35
CA SER A 77 4.04 1.01 -5.63
C SER A 77 3.17 2.26 -5.44
N ILE A 78 2.40 2.30 -4.36
CA ILE A 78 1.65 3.49 -3.91
C ILE A 78 1.92 3.74 -2.44
N ASN A 79 1.78 4.99 -2.01
CA ASN A 79 1.83 5.36 -0.60
C ASN A 79 0.40 5.41 0.01
N LYS A 80 0.32 5.67 1.32
CA LYS A 80 -0.95 5.75 2.07
C LYS A 80 -1.87 6.84 1.51
N GLU A 81 -1.30 7.96 1.09
CA GLU A 81 -2.04 9.11 0.57
C GLU A 81 -2.73 8.77 -0.76
N ILE A 82 -2.01 8.15 -1.69
CA ILE A 82 -2.55 7.67 -2.96
C ILE A 82 -3.67 6.67 -2.71
N LEU A 83 -3.50 5.73 -1.77
CA LEU A 83 -4.55 4.76 -1.45
C LEU A 83 -5.83 5.46 -0.96
N GLU A 84 -5.73 6.41 -0.02
CA GLU A 84 -6.89 7.18 0.47
C GLU A 84 -7.54 8.03 -0.62
N LYS A 85 -6.72 8.62 -1.51
CA LYS A 85 -7.18 9.39 -2.66
C LYS A 85 -7.98 8.50 -3.61
N VAL A 86 -7.48 7.31 -3.94
CA VAL A 86 -8.18 6.34 -4.80
C VAL A 86 -9.52 5.90 -4.18
N ILE A 87 -9.56 5.64 -2.87
CA ILE A 87 -10.82 5.27 -2.19
C ILE A 87 -11.83 6.41 -2.28
N THR A 88 -11.40 7.65 -2.01
CA THR A 88 -12.27 8.83 -2.07
C THR A 88 -12.82 9.04 -3.49
N LEU A 89 -11.96 8.96 -4.50
CA LEU A 89 -12.35 9.07 -5.90
C LEU A 89 -13.30 7.94 -6.33
N SER A 90 -13.07 6.72 -5.85
CA SER A 90 -13.95 5.56 -6.09
C SER A 90 -15.36 5.79 -5.55
N ILE A 91 -15.48 6.37 -4.35
CA ILE A 91 -16.78 6.71 -3.74
C ILE A 91 -17.49 7.78 -4.58
N GLN A 92 -16.77 8.82 -5.00
CA GLN A 92 -17.34 9.89 -5.82
C GLN A 92 -17.77 9.38 -7.20
N LEU A 93 -16.93 8.56 -7.86
CA LEU A 93 -17.23 7.92 -9.14
C LEU A 93 -18.48 7.05 -9.07
N ASN A 94 -18.66 6.30 -7.99
CA ASN A 94 -19.86 5.50 -7.80
C ASN A 94 -21.14 6.36 -7.77
N GLY A 95 -21.07 7.57 -7.21
CA GLY A 95 -22.19 8.53 -7.23
C GLY A 95 -22.67 8.88 -8.65
N PHE A 96 -21.76 8.90 -9.62
CA PHE A 96 -22.06 9.18 -11.03
C PHE A 96 -22.42 7.91 -11.81
N LEU A 97 -21.60 6.86 -11.70
CA LEU A 97 -21.74 5.64 -12.49
C LEU A 97 -22.82 4.69 -11.96
N LYS A 98 -23.21 4.84 -10.68
CA LYS A 98 -24.19 4.00 -9.96
C LYS A 98 -23.88 2.49 -10.03
N LYS A 99 -22.62 2.13 -10.27
CA LYS A 99 -22.11 0.75 -10.34
C LYS A 99 -20.97 0.53 -9.36
N LYS A 100 -20.78 -0.71 -8.90
CA LYS A 100 -19.65 -1.05 -8.02
C LYS A 100 -18.33 -0.79 -8.73
N ILE A 101 -17.34 -0.31 -7.98
CA ILE A 101 -15.98 -0.06 -8.46
C ILE A 101 -15.22 -1.39 -8.45
N THR A 102 -14.83 -1.83 -9.64
CA THR A 102 -14.10 -3.09 -9.87
C THR A 102 -12.59 -2.89 -9.77
N ARG A 103 -11.84 -3.99 -9.78
CA ARG A 103 -10.38 -3.95 -9.77
C ARG A 103 -9.82 -3.20 -10.97
N ASP A 104 -10.35 -3.45 -12.17
CA ASP A 104 -9.89 -2.78 -13.40
C ASP A 104 -10.12 -1.26 -13.33
N MET A 105 -11.25 -0.83 -12.76
CA MET A 105 -11.51 0.59 -12.54
C MET A 105 -10.51 1.20 -11.56
N VAL A 106 -10.23 0.51 -10.45
CA VAL A 106 -9.20 0.95 -9.50
C VAL A 106 -7.82 1.04 -10.16
N ASP A 107 -7.46 0.07 -10.98
CA ASP A 107 -6.20 0.08 -11.72
C ASP A 107 -6.10 1.30 -12.63
N ASN A 108 -7.15 1.60 -13.39
CA ASN A 108 -7.21 2.80 -14.23
C ASN A 108 -7.08 4.09 -13.41
N ILE A 109 -7.75 4.18 -12.26
CA ILE A 109 -7.64 5.35 -11.35
C ILE A 109 -6.22 5.49 -10.83
N VAL A 110 -5.61 4.40 -10.38
CA VAL A 110 -4.22 4.39 -9.86
C VAL A 110 -3.25 4.82 -10.95
N ASN A 111 -3.33 4.20 -12.13
CA ASN A 111 -2.48 4.54 -13.27
C ASN A 111 -2.66 6.00 -13.67
N TYR A 112 -3.89 6.50 -13.70
CA TYR A 112 -4.15 7.91 -14.00
C TYR A 112 -3.49 8.83 -12.96
N ILE A 113 -3.62 8.54 -11.66
CA ILE A 113 -2.99 9.34 -10.60
C ILE A 113 -1.46 9.33 -10.71
N ILE A 114 -0.86 8.17 -10.97
CA ILE A 114 0.59 8.02 -11.04
C ILE A 114 1.16 8.71 -12.30
N PHE A 115 0.50 8.56 -13.45
CA PHE A 115 1.07 8.95 -14.75
C PHE A 115 0.54 10.29 -15.29
N SER A 116 -0.56 10.83 -14.78
CA SER A 116 -1.09 12.12 -15.26
C SER A 116 -0.13 13.29 -15.00
N GLY A 117 0.74 13.20 -14.00
CA GLY A 117 1.59 14.31 -13.56
C GLY A 117 0.80 15.49 -12.99
N ILE A 118 -0.51 15.33 -12.78
CA ILE A 118 -1.40 16.34 -12.22
C ILE A 118 -1.46 16.14 -10.70
N GLU A 119 -1.13 17.19 -9.95
CA GLU A 119 -1.12 17.16 -8.48
C GLU A 119 -2.53 16.86 -7.92
N ASP A 120 -3.56 17.44 -8.54
CA ASP A 120 -4.97 17.25 -8.19
C ASP A 120 -5.79 16.64 -9.33
N VAL A 121 -5.86 15.30 -9.32
CA VAL A 121 -6.81 14.53 -10.14
C VAL A 121 -8.23 14.78 -9.66
N SER A 122 -9.09 15.28 -10.55
CA SER A 122 -10.51 15.46 -10.28
C SER A 122 -11.33 14.23 -10.72
N VAL A 123 -12.52 14.09 -10.14
CA VAL A 123 -13.48 13.03 -10.56
C VAL A 123 -13.91 13.22 -12.01
N ARG A 124 -13.96 14.47 -12.50
CA ARG A 124 -14.34 14.78 -13.87
C ARG A 124 -13.35 14.15 -14.85
N ASP A 125 -12.05 14.26 -14.58
CA ASP A 125 -11.01 13.69 -15.43
C ASP A 125 -11.11 12.17 -15.51
N LEU A 126 -11.45 11.54 -14.38
CA LEU A 126 -11.67 10.09 -14.32
C LEU A 126 -12.96 9.68 -15.05
N LEU A 127 -14.03 10.47 -14.96
CA LEU A 127 -15.24 10.20 -15.72
C LEU A 127 -14.95 10.25 -17.22
N ASP A 128 -14.22 11.26 -17.68
CA ASP A 128 -13.83 11.38 -19.09
C ASP A 128 -13.02 10.15 -19.54
N LEU A 129 -12.08 9.67 -18.71
CA LEU A 129 -11.33 8.43 -18.96
C LEU A 129 -12.26 7.20 -19.11
N PHE A 130 -13.22 7.02 -18.19
CA PHE A 130 -14.14 5.88 -18.25
C PHE A 130 -15.14 5.99 -19.40
N PHE A 131 -15.59 7.20 -19.75
CA PHE A 131 -16.47 7.42 -20.90
C PHE A 131 -15.73 7.19 -22.22
N ILE A 132 -14.45 7.57 -22.34
CA ILE A 132 -13.65 7.28 -23.53
C ILE A 132 -13.49 5.76 -23.69
N GLN A 133 -13.19 5.03 -22.63
CA GLN A 133 -13.06 3.57 -22.68
C GLN A 133 -14.38 2.85 -23.02
N GLU A 134 -15.52 3.32 -22.50
CA GLU A 134 -16.83 2.74 -22.87
C GLU A 134 -17.23 3.07 -24.32
N ASN A 135 -16.68 4.14 -24.91
CA ASN A 135 -16.96 4.58 -26.28
C ASN A 135 -15.82 4.31 -27.27
N GLU A 136 -14.74 3.64 -26.88
CA GLU A 136 -13.79 3.05 -27.83
C GLU A 136 -14.50 1.89 -28.54
N ILE A 137 -15.09 2.26 -29.67
CA ILE A 137 -15.83 1.47 -30.64
C ILE A 137 -15.15 0.12 -30.90
N ASN A 138 -15.89 -0.97 -30.71
CA ASN A 138 -15.59 -2.28 -31.29
C ASN A 138 -15.40 -2.13 -32.81
N PHE A 139 -14.15 -2.07 -33.28
CA PHE A 139 -13.81 -2.10 -34.71
C PHE A 139 -13.75 -3.53 -35.28
N ASP A 140 -14.32 -4.51 -34.59
CA ASP A 140 -14.26 -5.93 -34.96
C ASP A 140 -15.55 -6.48 -35.59
N GLU A 141 -16.51 -5.63 -35.99
CA GLU A 141 -17.68 -6.07 -36.75
C GLU A 141 -17.76 -5.41 -38.13
N GLU A 142 -17.70 -6.28 -39.15
CA GLU A 142 -18.01 -6.08 -40.57
C GLU A 142 -16.88 -5.61 -41.51
N ILE A 143 -15.94 -6.51 -41.81
CA ILE A 143 -15.45 -6.66 -43.19
C ILE A 143 -16.29 -7.76 -43.84
N ASN A 144 -17.32 -7.35 -44.61
CA ASN A 144 -17.98 -8.19 -45.61
C ASN A 144 -17.06 -8.45 -46.80
#